data_AF-A0A6I8V069-F1
#
_entry.id   AF-A0A6I8V069-F1
#
_cell.length_a   1.000
_cell.length_b   1.000
_cell.length_c   1.000
_cell.angle_alpha   90.00
_cell.angle_beta   90.00
_cell.angle_gamma   90.00
#
_symmetry.space_group_name_H-M   'P 1'
#
loop_
_entity.id
_entity.type
_entity.pdbx_description
1 polymer ?
#
loop_
_entity_poly.entity_id
_entity_poly.type
_entity_poly.pdbx_seq_one_letter_code
_entity_poly.pdbx_strand_id
1 'polypeptide(L)'
;MVPYCLLLLMISHWTHWFARQQVEPLDVKYTPFNSLIVLVVLDGLLILSYRCMLDDGSLKDRLTIEQSLLMVHAVHTTRIWSACKALKVECLYCDQLIPETMIFFEGFQLVGTIFILFYYWPAVGLGNVLYRLQCFYTVLDLIGSRKDARSAIEKKCKKLHYSEIMDLFCIICRESMEPTEQCGWVRLPCGHSYHRCCAMARFNGQFLCPLCGVKIQA
;
A
#
# COMPACT_ATOMS: atom_id res chain seq x y z
N MET A 1 35.38 10.47 -8.34
CA MET A 1 34.08 10.73 -7.68
C MET A 1 32.97 9.86 -8.22
N VAL A 2 32.75 9.81 -9.54
CA VAL A 2 31.75 8.97 -10.21
C VAL A 2 31.61 7.52 -9.67
N PRO A 3 32.69 6.72 -9.50
CA PRO A 3 32.54 5.34 -9.01
C PRO A 3 31.98 5.26 -7.57
N TYR A 4 32.28 6.25 -6.72
CA TYR A 4 31.74 6.32 -5.36
C TYR A 4 30.25 6.65 -5.35
N CYS A 5 29.80 7.55 -6.24
CA CYS A 5 28.38 7.89 -6.36
C CYS A 5 27.55 6.68 -6.85
N LEU A 6 28.08 5.90 -7.79
CA LEU A 6 27.43 4.67 -8.26
C LEU A 6 27.40 3.59 -7.17
N LEU A 7 28.48 3.46 -6.39
CA LEU A 7 28.52 2.57 -5.23
C LEU A 7 27.49 2.96 -4.17
N LEU A 8 27.35 4.26 -3.86
CA LEU A 8 26.34 4.77 -2.93
C LEU A 8 24.92 4.52 -3.42
N LEU A 9 24.66 4.69 -4.72
CA LEU A 9 23.37 4.35 -5.31
C LEU A 9 23.08 2.85 -5.14
N MET A 10 24.05 1.98 -5.45
CA MET A 10 23.88 0.53 -5.30
C MET A 10 23.61 0.13 -3.83
N ILE A 11 24.32 0.74 -2.88
CA ILE A 11 24.07 0.54 -1.45
C ILE A 11 22.66 1.01 -1.08
N SER A 12 22.21 2.16 -1.59
CA SER A 12 20.85 2.67 -1.37
C SER A 12 19.79 1.68 -1.87
N HIS A 13 19.96 1.10 -3.05
CA HIS A 13 19.05 0.06 -3.56
C HIS A 13 19.01 -1.16 -2.64
N TRP A 14 20.17 -1.59 -2.15
CA TRP A 14 20.27 -2.77 -1.30
C TRP A 14 19.63 -2.55 0.07
N THR A 15 19.86 -1.40 0.71
CA THR A 15 19.24 -1.04 1.99
C THR A 15 17.73 -0.88 1.86
N HIS A 16 17.23 -0.30 0.76
CA HIS A 16 15.79 -0.24 0.48
C HIS A 16 15.18 -1.61 0.25
N TRP A 17 15.85 -2.49 -0.49
CA TRP A 17 15.39 -3.87 -0.65
C TRP A 17 15.34 -4.61 0.69
N PHE A 18 16.39 -4.51 1.51
CA PHE A 18 16.44 -5.13 2.82
C PHE A 18 15.36 -4.59 3.77
N ALA A 19 15.17 -3.27 3.82
CA ALA A 19 14.13 -2.65 4.64
C ALA A 19 12.73 -3.13 4.23
N ARG A 20 12.48 -3.31 2.93
CA ARG A 20 11.20 -3.83 2.42
C ARG A 20 10.94 -5.28 2.82
N GLN A 21 11.95 -6.15 2.76
CA GLN A 21 11.82 -7.54 3.19
C GLN A 21 11.43 -7.67 4.67
N GLN A 22 11.74 -6.66 5.49
CA GLN A 22 11.34 -6.62 6.90
C GLN A 22 9.94 -6.03 7.12
N VAL A 23 9.35 -5.36 6.12
CA VAL A 23 8.00 -4.77 6.19
C VAL A 23 6.94 -5.66 5.50
N GLU A 24 7.34 -6.46 4.50
CA GLU A 24 6.48 -7.46 3.84
C GLU A 24 5.86 -8.47 4.81
N PRO A 25 6.58 -9.04 5.80
CA PRO A 25 5.91 -9.61 6.95
C PRO A 25 5.34 -8.42 7.72
N LEU A 26 4.04 -8.17 7.60
CA LEU A 26 3.25 -7.24 8.41
C LEU A 26 3.23 -7.64 9.90
N ASP A 27 4.36 -8.11 10.42
CA ASP A 27 4.58 -8.48 11.79
C ASP A 27 4.78 -7.19 12.59
N VAL A 28 4.16 -7.14 13.76
CA VAL A 28 3.85 -5.91 14.52
C VAL A 28 5.11 -5.21 15.10
N LYS A 29 6.31 -5.62 14.70
CA LYS A 29 7.56 -5.04 15.20
C LYS A 29 7.78 -3.64 14.63
N TYR A 30 8.07 -2.69 15.51
CA TYR A 30 8.28 -1.27 15.21
C TYR A 30 9.62 -0.95 14.53
N THR A 31 10.59 -1.87 14.58
CA THR A 31 11.97 -1.65 14.13
C THR A 31 12.16 -1.40 12.62
N PRO A 32 11.47 -2.09 11.68
CA PRO A 32 11.67 -1.87 10.25
C PRO A 32 11.03 -0.59 9.72
N PHE A 33 10.11 0.04 10.48
CA PHE A 33 9.50 1.33 10.13
C PHE A 33 10.47 2.49 10.34
N ASN A 34 11.19 2.52 11.47
CA ASN A 34 12.19 3.54 11.73
C ASN A 34 13.29 3.52 10.66
N SER A 35 13.64 2.35 10.14
CA SER A 35 14.60 2.26 9.02
C SER A 35 14.08 2.91 7.74
N LEU A 36 12.79 2.78 7.38
CA LEU A 36 12.26 3.43 6.17
C LEU A 36 12.26 4.96 6.28
N ILE A 37 11.92 5.51 7.45
CA ILE A 37 11.98 6.97 7.66
C ILE A 37 13.43 7.45 7.58
N VAL A 38 14.36 6.73 8.21
CA VAL A 38 15.80 7.05 8.14
C VAL A 38 16.30 7.01 6.69
N LEU A 39 15.84 6.04 5.89
CA LEU A 39 16.17 5.95 4.47
C LEU A 39 15.64 7.14 3.68
N VAL A 40 14.39 7.59 3.91
CA VAL A 40 13.85 8.80 3.25
C VAL A 40 14.70 10.04 3.55
N VAL A 41 15.14 10.21 4.80
CA VAL A 41 16.02 11.32 5.17
C VAL A 41 17.39 11.19 4.48
N LEU A 42 17.96 9.98 4.47
CA LEU A 42 19.24 9.71 3.82
C LEU A 42 19.16 9.97 2.31
N ASP A 43 18.06 9.60 1.65
CA ASP A 43 17.83 9.84 0.23
C ASP A 43 17.82 11.34 -0.07
N GLY A 44 17.13 12.15 0.76
CA GLY A 44 17.11 13.60 0.62
C GLY A 44 18.51 14.22 0.75
N LEU A 45 19.32 13.73 1.71
CA LEU A 45 20.70 14.17 1.89
C LEU A 45 21.60 13.75 0.71
N LEU A 46 21.42 12.55 0.17
CA LEU A 46 22.15 12.07 -1.01
C LEU A 46 21.79 12.87 -2.25
N ILE A 47 20.50 13.18 -2.47
CA ILE A 47 20.05 14.05 -3.56
C ILE A 47 20.73 15.42 -3.47
N LEU A 48 20.75 16.03 -2.27
CA LEU A 48 21.42 17.32 -2.06
C LEU A 48 22.93 17.20 -2.35
N SER A 49 23.55 16.13 -1.87
CA SER A 49 24.99 15.87 -2.07
C SER A 49 25.33 15.71 -3.55
N TYR A 50 24.55 14.95 -4.33
CA TYR A 50 24.75 14.81 -5.76
C TYR A 50 24.64 16.15 -6.49
N ARG A 51 23.70 17.01 -6.07
CA ARG A 51 23.55 18.35 -6.64
C ARG A 51 24.74 19.28 -6.37
N CYS A 52 25.40 19.12 -5.22
CA CYS A 52 26.55 19.94 -4.85
C CYS A 52 27.89 19.40 -5.37
N MET A 53 28.02 18.08 -5.58
CA MET A 53 29.30 17.44 -5.92
C MET A 53 29.53 17.20 -7.42
N LEU A 54 28.46 17.19 -8.23
CA LEU A 54 28.55 16.84 -9.65
C LEU A 54 28.24 18.06 -10.52
N ASP A 55 29.22 18.47 -11.32
CA ASP A 55 29.05 19.54 -12.32
C ASP A 55 28.36 19.03 -13.61
N ASP A 56 28.55 17.74 -13.93
CA ASP A 56 27.97 17.10 -15.12
C ASP A 56 26.44 16.91 -14.99
N GLY A 57 25.67 17.70 -15.74
CA GLY A 57 24.21 17.68 -15.72
C GLY A 57 23.59 16.31 -16.00
N SER A 58 24.10 15.58 -17.00
CA SER A 58 23.56 14.27 -17.39
C SER A 58 23.67 13.21 -16.27
N LEU A 59 24.83 13.08 -15.63
CA LEU A 59 25.04 12.10 -14.56
C LEU A 59 24.35 12.53 -13.26
N LYS A 60 24.45 13.82 -12.91
CA LYS A 60 23.80 14.42 -11.75
C LYS A 60 22.29 14.19 -11.77
N ASP A 61 21.66 14.46 -12.91
CA ASP A 61 20.21 14.31 -13.06
C ASP A 61 19.80 12.84 -12.93
N ARG A 62 20.56 11.92 -13.54
CA ARG A 62 20.29 10.47 -13.44
C ARG A 62 20.31 9.99 -11.99
N LEU A 63 21.40 10.28 -11.27
CA LEU A 63 21.53 9.88 -9.86
C LEU A 63 20.44 10.52 -8.99
N THR A 64 20.10 11.78 -9.26
CA THR A 64 19.05 12.49 -8.54
C THR A 64 17.68 11.85 -8.76
N ILE A 65 17.34 11.48 -10.01
CA ILE A 65 16.04 10.88 -10.33
C ILE A 65 15.94 9.47 -9.73
N GLU A 66 16.96 8.63 -9.88
CA GLU A 66 16.96 7.27 -9.30
C GLU A 66 16.82 7.31 -7.77
N GLN A 67 17.56 8.21 -7.10
CA GLN A 67 17.43 8.40 -5.65
C GLN A 67 16.04 8.93 -5.28
N SER A 68 15.45 9.81 -6.10
CA SER A 68 14.08 10.32 -5.88
C SER A 68 13.04 9.21 -6.02
N LEU A 69 13.22 8.26 -6.94
CA LEU A 69 12.34 7.10 -7.09
C LEU A 69 12.42 6.16 -5.88
N LEU A 70 13.62 5.93 -5.33
CA LEU A 70 13.80 5.18 -4.08
C LEU A 70 13.06 5.85 -2.92
N MET A 71 13.24 7.17 -2.77
CA MET A 71 12.58 7.95 -1.72
C MET A 71 11.05 7.89 -1.84
N VAL A 72 10.51 8.08 -3.04
CA VAL A 72 9.06 7.98 -3.31
C VAL A 72 8.54 6.59 -2.95
N HIS A 73 9.29 5.55 -3.28
CA HIS A 73 8.90 4.18 -2.93
C HIS A 73 8.93 3.94 -1.42
N ALA A 74 9.94 4.44 -0.70
CA ALA A 74 9.99 4.35 0.76
C ALA A 74 8.83 5.09 1.43
N VAL A 75 8.48 6.29 0.93
CA VAL A 75 7.30 7.04 1.37
C VAL A 75 6.00 6.28 1.09
N HIS A 76 5.86 5.68 -0.10
CA HIS A 76 4.71 4.86 -0.46
C HIS A 76 4.52 3.70 0.53
N THR A 77 5.57 2.92 0.79
CA THR A 77 5.53 1.79 1.72
C THR A 77 5.21 2.24 3.16
N THR A 78 5.79 3.36 3.59
CA THR A 78 5.52 3.95 4.91
C THR A 78 4.06 4.39 5.04
N ARG A 79 3.49 4.99 3.98
CA ARG A 79 2.08 5.42 3.96
C ARG A 79 1.10 4.25 3.98
N ILE A 80 1.32 3.24 3.14
CA ILE A 80 0.51 2.01 3.17
C ILE A 80 0.53 1.41 4.57
N TRP A 81 1.71 1.26 5.18
CA TRP A 81 1.81 0.73 6.53
C TRP A 81 1.07 1.59 7.56
N SER A 82 1.20 2.92 7.49
CA SER A 82 0.51 3.82 8.41
C SER A 82 -1.00 3.70 8.29
N ALA A 83 -1.52 3.56 7.07
CA ALA A 83 -2.92 3.29 6.82
C ALA A 83 -3.30 1.94 7.43
N CYS A 84 -2.57 0.86 7.11
CA CYS A 84 -2.74 -0.49 7.65
C CYS A 84 -2.68 -0.58 9.19
N LYS A 85 -1.97 0.33 9.86
CA LYS A 85 -1.91 0.38 11.33
C LYS A 85 -3.03 1.21 11.93
N ALA A 86 -3.34 2.37 11.35
CA ALA A 86 -4.51 3.17 11.74
C ALA A 86 -5.82 2.38 11.59
N LEU A 87 -5.82 1.38 10.70
CA LEU A 87 -6.90 0.41 10.50
C LEU A 87 -7.24 -0.50 11.67
N LYS A 88 -6.46 -0.50 12.75
CA LYS A 88 -6.93 -1.07 14.02
C LYS A 88 -8.01 -0.22 14.69
N VAL A 89 -8.30 1.00 14.20
CA VAL A 89 -9.15 1.98 14.91
C VAL A 89 -10.37 2.42 14.09
N GLU A 90 -10.27 2.63 12.77
CA GLU A 90 -11.43 3.13 11.98
C GLU A 90 -11.49 2.52 10.57
N CYS A 91 -12.59 1.83 10.28
CA CYS A 91 -12.64 0.88 9.18
C CYS A 91 -13.38 1.40 7.92
N LEU A 92 -13.77 2.69 7.88
CA LEU A 92 -14.36 3.34 6.69
C LEU A 92 -13.30 4.02 5.79
N TYR A 93 -12.21 4.51 6.38
CA TYR A 93 -11.13 5.23 5.67
C TYR A 93 -10.21 4.29 4.85
N CYS A 94 -10.21 2.99 5.19
CA CYS A 94 -9.45 1.92 4.53
C CYS A 94 -9.66 1.84 3.02
N ASP A 95 -10.94 1.86 2.64
CA ASP A 95 -11.38 1.36 1.34
C ASP A 95 -11.16 2.37 0.23
N GLN A 96 -10.98 3.64 0.60
CA GLN A 96 -10.66 4.72 -0.33
C GLN A 96 -9.17 5.06 -0.25
N LEU A 97 -8.62 5.21 0.97
CA LEU A 97 -7.25 5.69 1.14
C LEU A 97 -6.20 4.71 0.59
N ILE A 98 -6.34 3.40 0.82
CA ILE A 98 -5.34 2.43 0.33
C ILE A 98 -5.34 2.36 -1.21
N PRO A 99 -6.48 2.16 -1.89
CA PRO A 99 -6.52 2.18 -3.35
C PRO A 99 -6.02 3.50 -3.95
N GLU A 100 -6.44 4.65 -3.40
CA GLU A 100 -6.01 5.96 -3.88
C GLU A 100 -4.51 6.17 -3.71
N THR A 101 -3.95 5.80 -2.56
CA THR A 101 -2.50 5.90 -2.34
C THR A 101 -1.73 4.96 -3.27
N MET A 102 -2.17 3.72 -3.44
CA MET A 102 -1.52 2.78 -4.37
C MET A 102 -1.54 3.30 -5.82
N ILE A 103 -2.69 3.76 -6.32
CA ILE A 103 -2.80 4.32 -7.68
C ILE A 103 -1.90 5.55 -7.83
N PHE A 104 -1.93 6.46 -6.86
CA PHE A 104 -1.15 7.69 -6.91
C PHE A 104 0.36 7.41 -6.98
N PHE A 105 0.88 6.57 -6.09
CA PHE A 105 2.32 6.31 -6.00
C PHE A 105 2.83 5.44 -7.15
N GLU A 106 2.11 4.39 -7.56
CA GLU A 106 2.51 3.60 -8.75
C GLU A 106 2.40 4.41 -10.03
N GLY A 107 1.36 5.26 -10.17
CA GLY A 107 1.23 6.18 -11.29
C GLY A 107 2.37 7.20 -11.34
N PHE A 108 2.73 7.78 -10.19
CA PHE A 108 3.87 8.70 -10.10
C PHE A 108 5.19 8.03 -10.48
N GLN A 109 5.44 6.80 -10.01
CA GLN A 109 6.64 6.04 -10.38
C GLN A 109 6.65 5.71 -11.88
N LEU A 110 5.52 5.32 -12.46
CA LEU A 110 5.39 5.05 -13.90
C LEU A 110 5.72 6.31 -14.71
N VAL A 111 5.13 7.46 -14.38
CA VAL A 111 5.42 8.74 -15.05
C VAL A 111 6.91 9.10 -14.92
N GLY A 112 7.51 8.92 -13.74
CA GLY A 112 8.94 9.13 -13.53
C GLY A 112 9.80 8.23 -14.42
N THR A 113 9.47 6.95 -14.55
CA THR A 113 10.21 6.03 -15.44
C THR A 113 10.04 6.35 -16.93
N ILE A 114 8.85 6.80 -17.35
CA ILE A 114 8.59 7.28 -18.70
C ILE A 114 9.44 8.52 -18.99
N PHE A 115 9.53 9.44 -18.03
CA PHE A 115 10.39 10.62 -18.14
C PHE A 115 11.86 10.24 -18.31
N ILE A 116 12.37 9.29 -17.52
CA ILE A 116 13.75 8.77 -17.69
C ILE A 116 13.97 8.18 -19.08
N LEU A 117 13.02 7.38 -19.56
CA LEU A 117 13.09 6.74 -20.88
C LEU A 117 13.29 7.77 -22.00
N PHE A 118 12.47 8.83 -22.02
CA PHE A 118 12.49 9.81 -23.12
C PHE A 118 13.64 10.82 -23.02
N TYR A 119 14.03 11.24 -21.82
CA TYR A 119 14.98 12.34 -21.65
C TYR A 119 16.42 11.90 -21.34
N TYR A 120 16.64 10.68 -20.82
CA TYR A 120 17.95 10.27 -20.34
C TYR A 120 18.46 8.94 -20.90
N TRP A 121 17.64 7.88 -20.90
CA TRP A 121 18.11 6.54 -21.29
C TRP A 121 17.04 5.65 -21.95
N PRO A 122 16.84 5.77 -23.28
CA PRO A 122 15.82 5.00 -23.99
C PRO A 122 16.02 3.48 -23.91
N ALA A 123 17.28 3.02 -23.99
CA ALA A 123 17.61 1.60 -24.04
C ALA A 123 17.39 0.86 -22.70
N VAL A 124 17.69 1.50 -21.56
CA VAL A 124 17.50 0.90 -20.22
C VAL A 124 16.13 1.25 -19.66
N GLY A 125 15.60 2.43 -19.99
CA GLY A 125 14.29 2.90 -19.53
C GLY A 125 13.13 2.03 -20.01
N LEU A 126 13.23 1.38 -21.17
CA LEU A 126 12.11 0.59 -21.72
C LEU A 126 11.76 -0.61 -20.82
N GLY A 127 12.78 -1.32 -20.34
CA GLY A 127 12.58 -2.44 -19.40
C GLY A 127 11.92 -1.97 -18.10
N ASN A 128 12.39 -0.85 -17.56
CA ASN A 128 11.83 -0.26 -16.35
C ASN A 128 10.37 0.19 -16.56
N VAL A 129 10.06 0.81 -17.69
CA VAL A 129 8.68 1.22 -18.03
C VAL A 129 7.77 0.02 -18.18
N LEU A 130 8.19 -1.05 -18.87
CA LEU A 130 7.38 -2.27 -19.00
C LEU A 130 7.10 -2.92 -17.65
N TYR A 131 8.11 -3.02 -16.79
CA TYR A 131 7.95 -3.53 -15.43
C TYR A 131 6.98 -2.68 -14.60
N ARG A 132 7.09 -1.34 -14.67
CA ARG A 132 6.18 -0.44 -13.96
C ARG A 132 4.76 -0.45 -14.51
N LEU A 133 4.60 -0.60 -15.82
CA LEU A 133 3.30 -0.78 -16.44
C LEU A 133 2.62 -2.06 -15.93
N GLN A 134 3.37 -3.16 -15.84
CA GLN A 134 2.88 -4.41 -15.26
C GLN A 134 2.46 -4.22 -13.80
N CYS A 135 3.29 -3.57 -12.97
CA CYS A 135 2.97 -3.28 -11.57
C CYS A 135 1.69 -2.45 -11.44
N PHE A 136 1.57 -1.39 -12.24
CA PHE A 136 0.39 -0.53 -12.27
C PHE A 136 -0.88 -1.31 -12.67
N TYR A 137 -0.78 -2.16 -13.69
CA TYR A 137 -1.88 -3.02 -14.10
C TYR A 137 -2.30 -3.99 -13.00
N THR A 138 -1.34 -4.62 -12.30
CA THR A 138 -1.63 -5.50 -11.16
C THR A 138 -2.32 -4.74 -10.02
N VAL A 139 -1.95 -3.48 -9.76
CA VAL A 139 -2.66 -2.65 -8.77
C VAL A 139 -4.08 -2.34 -9.21
N LEU A 140 -4.30 -1.99 -10.48
CA LEU A 140 -5.65 -1.77 -11.01
C LEU A 140 -6.53 -3.03 -10.92
N ASP A 141 -5.98 -4.19 -11.29
CA ASP A 141 -6.67 -5.47 -11.19
C ASP A 141 -7.01 -5.83 -9.74
N LEU A 142 -6.06 -5.63 -8.81
CA LEU A 142 -6.29 -5.82 -7.37
C LEU A 142 -7.42 -4.92 -6.84
N ILE A 143 -7.45 -3.65 -7.25
CA ILE A 143 -8.49 -2.70 -6.84
C ILE A 143 -9.85 -3.07 -7.46
N GLY A 144 -9.86 -3.45 -8.73
CA GLY A 144 -11.05 -3.96 -9.42
C GLY A 144 -11.63 -5.18 -8.72
N SER A 145 -10.79 -6.19 -8.48
CA SER A 145 -11.15 -7.42 -7.76
C SER A 145 -11.71 -7.13 -6.36
N ARG A 146 -11.10 -6.19 -5.61
CA ARG A 146 -11.61 -5.74 -4.30
C ARG A 146 -13.00 -5.10 -4.41
N LYS A 147 -13.21 -4.23 -5.40
CA LYS A 147 -14.50 -3.57 -5.64
C LYS A 147 -15.58 -4.57 -6.01
N ASP A 148 -15.25 -5.53 -6.88
CA ASP A 148 -16.17 -6.59 -7.31
C ASP A 148 -16.53 -7.50 -6.13
N ALA A 149 -15.53 -7.95 -5.36
CA ALA A 149 -15.72 -8.76 -4.16
C ALA A 149 -16.63 -8.05 -3.14
N ARG A 150 -16.40 -6.76 -2.91
CA ARG A 150 -17.25 -5.94 -2.05
C ARG A 150 -18.69 -5.87 -2.55
N SER A 151 -18.89 -5.60 -3.83
CA SER A 151 -20.24 -5.51 -4.41
C SER A 151 -21.00 -6.83 -4.26
N ALA A 152 -20.31 -7.97 -4.41
CA ALA A 152 -20.87 -9.30 -4.21
C ALA A 152 -21.26 -9.53 -2.73
N ILE A 153 -20.42 -9.12 -1.77
CA ILE A 153 -20.71 -9.24 -0.34
C ILE A 153 -21.89 -8.35 0.05
N GLU A 154 -21.93 -7.10 -0.41
CA GLU A 154 -23.03 -6.17 -0.12
C GLU A 154 -24.36 -6.68 -0.68
N LYS A 155 -24.35 -7.35 -1.84
CA LYS A 155 -25.54 -7.97 -2.43
C LYS A 155 -26.04 -9.18 -1.64
N LYS A 156 -25.14 -9.95 -1.02
CA LYS A 156 -25.48 -11.21 -0.31
C LYS A 156 -25.72 -11.02 1.19
N CYS A 157 -25.17 -9.99 1.79
CA CYS A 157 -25.33 -9.75 3.22
C CYS A 157 -26.69 -9.10 3.51
N LYS A 158 -27.38 -9.59 4.55
CA LYS A 158 -28.56 -8.92 5.06
C LYS A 158 -28.12 -7.70 5.86
N LYS A 159 -28.64 -6.52 5.51
CA LYS A 159 -28.55 -5.33 6.38
C LYS A 159 -29.40 -5.59 7.61
N LEU A 160 -28.79 -5.48 8.79
CA LEU A 160 -29.47 -5.69 10.07
C LEU A 160 -30.00 -4.36 10.60
N HIS A 161 -31.12 -4.43 11.33
CA HIS A 161 -31.69 -3.28 12.04
C HIS A 161 -31.22 -3.28 13.50
N TYR A 162 -31.13 -2.11 14.14
CA TYR A 162 -30.62 -1.93 15.50
C TYR A 162 -31.15 -2.94 16.53
N SER A 163 -32.44 -3.29 16.45
CA SER A 163 -33.10 -4.23 17.36
C SER A 163 -32.58 -5.67 17.27
N GLU A 164 -31.92 -6.07 16.18
CA GLU A 164 -31.39 -7.43 15.97
C GLU A 164 -29.94 -7.61 16.47
N ILE A 165 -29.32 -6.55 17.01
CA ILE A 165 -27.86 -6.44 17.20
C ILE A 165 -27.45 -6.01 18.61
N MET A 166 -28.42 -5.61 19.45
CA MET A 166 -28.12 -5.29 20.85
C MET A 166 -27.41 -6.48 21.52
N ASP A 167 -26.33 -6.18 22.25
CA ASP A 167 -25.47 -7.12 22.98
C ASP A 167 -24.59 -8.07 22.13
N LEU A 168 -24.46 -7.84 20.83
CA LEU A 168 -23.52 -8.60 19.98
C LEU A 168 -22.13 -7.95 19.94
N PHE A 169 -21.10 -8.80 19.83
CA PHE A 169 -19.70 -8.38 19.69
C PHE A 169 -19.15 -8.74 18.31
N CYS A 170 -18.41 -7.82 17.69
CA CYS A 170 -17.72 -8.09 16.44
C CYS A 170 -16.40 -8.82 16.72
N ILE A 171 -16.26 -10.11 16.35
CA ILE A 171 -15.03 -10.86 16.64
C ILE A 171 -13.77 -10.33 15.93
N ILE A 172 -13.95 -9.52 14.87
CA ILE A 172 -12.85 -8.97 14.07
C ILE A 172 -12.15 -7.84 14.83
N CYS A 173 -12.91 -6.84 15.32
CA CYS A 173 -12.35 -5.73 16.10
C CYS A 173 -12.41 -5.96 17.61
N ARG A 174 -13.16 -6.97 18.08
CA ARG A 174 -13.43 -7.28 19.50
C ARG A 174 -14.16 -6.16 20.25
N GLU A 175 -14.90 -5.33 19.53
CA GLU A 175 -15.72 -4.26 20.09
C GLU A 175 -17.20 -4.63 20.08
N SER A 176 -17.98 -3.98 20.95
CA SER A 176 -19.45 -4.07 20.96
C SER A 176 -20.00 -3.53 19.65
N MET A 177 -21.10 -4.12 19.17
CA MET A 177 -21.83 -3.64 18.00
C MET A 177 -22.71 -2.43 18.34
N GLU A 178 -22.12 -1.45 19.00
CA GLU A 178 -22.78 -0.20 19.35
C GLU A 178 -23.11 0.61 18.08
N PRO A 179 -24.21 1.38 18.11
CA PRO A 179 -24.62 2.23 17.00
C PRO A 179 -23.58 3.34 16.80
N THR A 180 -22.69 3.13 15.82
CA THR A 180 -21.89 4.21 15.27
C THR A 180 -22.60 4.71 14.02
N GLU A 181 -22.79 6.03 13.91
CA GLU A 181 -23.38 6.64 12.70
C GLU A 181 -22.58 6.35 11.43
N GLN A 182 -21.33 5.92 11.59
CA GLN A 182 -20.35 5.78 10.51
C GLN A 182 -20.19 4.34 10.00
N CYS A 183 -20.50 3.31 10.80
CA CYS A 183 -20.36 1.91 10.37
C CYS A 183 -21.59 1.07 10.77
N GLY A 184 -22.45 0.78 9.78
CA GLY A 184 -23.58 -0.13 9.96
C GLY A 184 -23.16 -1.61 10.09
N TRP A 185 -24.15 -2.50 10.14
CA TRP A 185 -23.93 -3.92 10.40
C TRP A 185 -24.35 -4.82 9.25
N VAL A 186 -23.68 -5.96 9.14
CA VAL A 186 -23.97 -6.98 8.13
C VAL A 186 -24.06 -8.36 8.76
N ARG A 187 -25.05 -9.15 8.32
CA ARG A 187 -25.10 -10.59 8.58
C ARG A 187 -24.71 -11.36 7.34
N LEU A 188 -23.71 -12.22 7.49
CA LEU A 188 -23.30 -13.14 6.43
C LEU A 188 -24.37 -14.22 6.18
N PRO A 189 -24.36 -14.88 5.00
CA PRO A 189 -25.25 -16.00 4.73
C PRO A 189 -25.11 -17.17 5.72
N CYS A 190 -23.94 -17.32 6.36
CA CYS A 190 -23.71 -18.30 7.41
C CYS A 190 -24.31 -17.92 8.78
N GLY A 191 -25.00 -16.78 8.89
CA GLY A 191 -25.67 -16.32 10.11
C GLY A 191 -24.82 -15.44 11.03
N HIS A 192 -23.50 -15.38 10.82
CA HIS A 192 -22.60 -14.56 11.65
C HIS A 192 -22.70 -13.07 11.31
N SER A 193 -22.75 -12.24 12.35
CA SER A 193 -22.84 -10.78 12.25
C SER A 193 -21.49 -10.11 12.47
N TYR A 194 -21.25 -9.01 11.78
CA TYR A 194 -20.04 -8.18 11.91
C TYR A 194 -20.39 -6.71 11.67
N HIS A 195 -19.51 -5.81 12.11
CA HIS A 195 -19.48 -4.47 11.54
C HIS A 195 -19.26 -4.56 10.03
N ARG A 196 -20.01 -3.78 9.25
CA ARG A 196 -19.91 -3.75 7.78
C ARG A 196 -18.47 -3.50 7.36
N CYS A 197 -17.86 -2.50 7.98
CA CYS A 197 -16.49 -2.11 7.72
C CYS A 197 -15.51 -3.26 8.03
N CYS A 198 -15.61 -3.90 9.20
CA CYS A 198 -14.74 -5.04 9.55
C CYS A 198 -14.90 -6.24 8.61
N ALA A 199 -16.12 -6.54 8.20
CA ALA A 199 -16.40 -7.55 7.19
C ALA A 199 -15.67 -7.21 5.89
N MET A 200 -15.90 -6.01 5.33
CA MET A 200 -15.30 -5.62 4.05
C MET A 200 -13.77 -5.62 4.09
N ALA A 201 -13.17 -5.09 5.16
CA ALA A 201 -11.72 -5.09 5.32
C ALA A 201 -11.12 -6.51 5.37
N ARG A 202 -11.82 -7.46 6.02
CA ARG A 202 -11.36 -8.83 6.18
C ARG A 202 -11.57 -9.69 4.93
N PHE A 203 -12.62 -9.44 4.15
CA PHE A 203 -12.92 -10.19 2.93
C PHE A 203 -12.13 -9.72 1.69
N ASN A 204 -11.14 -8.83 1.85
CA ASN A 204 -10.20 -8.38 0.81
C ASN A 204 -9.29 -9.52 0.29
N GLY A 205 -9.87 -10.49 -0.44
CA GLY A 205 -9.17 -11.56 -1.15
C GLY A 205 -9.56 -12.99 -0.75
N GLN A 206 -10.22 -13.19 0.40
CA GLN A 206 -10.69 -14.50 0.84
C GLN A 206 -12.14 -14.43 1.32
N PHE A 207 -13.05 -15.03 0.55
CA PHE A 207 -14.48 -15.12 0.87
C PHE A 207 -14.76 -16.19 1.95
N LEU A 208 -14.10 -16.13 3.10
CA LEU A 208 -14.24 -17.13 4.17
C LEU A 208 -14.66 -16.45 5.46
N CYS A 209 -15.76 -16.90 6.05
CA CYS A 209 -16.23 -16.38 7.33
C CYS A 209 -15.14 -16.54 8.41
N PRO A 210 -14.72 -15.47 9.12
CA PRO A 210 -13.70 -15.57 10.16
C PRO A 210 -14.08 -16.48 11.33
N LEU A 211 -15.38 -16.62 11.63
CA LEU A 211 -15.85 -17.42 12.77
C LEU A 211 -15.96 -18.92 12.45
N CYS A 212 -16.46 -19.28 11.26
CA CYS A 212 -16.78 -20.66 10.92
C CYS A 212 -16.04 -21.21 9.70
N GLY A 213 -15.21 -20.40 9.02
CA GLY A 213 -14.47 -20.82 7.82
C GLY A 213 -15.34 -21.14 6.60
N VAL A 214 -16.66 -20.96 6.67
CA VAL A 214 -17.56 -21.23 5.54
C VAL A 214 -17.27 -20.23 4.41
N LYS A 215 -17.06 -20.78 3.21
CA LYS A 215 -16.88 -19.96 2.01
C LYS A 215 -18.20 -19.26 1.67
N ILE A 216 -18.18 -17.94 1.66
CA ILE A 216 -19.28 -17.13 1.14
C ILE A 216 -19.22 -17.32 -0.36
N GLN A 217 -20.05 -18.23 -0.89
CA GLN A 217 -20.16 -18.41 -2.34
C GLN A 217 -20.55 -17.05 -2.93
N ALA A 218 -19.77 -16.55 -3.89
CA ALA A 218 -20.08 -15.37 -4.69
C ALA A 218 -21.23 -15.67 -5.67
#